data_AF-A0A916MY57-F1
#
_entry.id   AF-A0A916MY57-F1
#
_cell.length_a   1.000
_cell.length_b   1.000
_cell.length_c   1.000
_cell.angle_alpha   90.00
_cell.angle_beta   90.00
_cell.angle_gamma   90.00
#
_symmetry.space_group_name_H-M   'P 1'
#
loop_
_entity.id
_entity.type
_entity.pdbx_description
1 polymer ?
#
loop_
_entity_poly.entity_id
_entity_poly.type
_entity_poly.pdbx_seq_one_letter_code
_entity_poly.pdbx_strand_id
1 'polypeptide(L)'
;MSDLLPPNATPQERALALAAARISDVPMRVRESWNPDSCPASILPWLAWAYSVDEWDVSWSDDQKRASIKRAVAVHRYKGTIGAVRDALAAIGVSIQVQEWFNQVPAGAPYTYKLLLDVDQIGIEQATLQKVLRVVDSSKNLRSHMDLVLPSIRTRSQINVAGANGLGSETAVTNGVDDIGLLMEGARNGFPETEQAVDGLHTLLHTTMPAANYW
;
A
#
# COMPACT_ATOMS: atom_id res chain seq x y z
N MET A 1 30.82 -50.66 25.85
CA MET A 1 29.76 -51.65 25.55
C MET A 1 29.93 -52.78 26.55
N SER A 2 28.94 -53.01 27.41
CA SER A 2 28.97 -54.11 28.38
C SER A 2 28.84 -55.43 27.63
N ASP A 3 29.75 -56.37 27.87
CA ASP A 3 29.68 -57.72 27.31
C ASP A 3 28.42 -58.41 27.86
N LEU A 4 27.45 -58.67 26.98
CA LEU A 4 26.18 -59.30 27.33
C LEU A 4 26.28 -60.83 27.37
N LEU A 5 27.42 -61.39 26.96
CA LEU A 5 27.63 -62.83 26.95
C LEU A 5 27.95 -63.36 28.35
N PRO A 6 27.49 -64.57 28.68
CA PRO A 6 27.85 -65.21 29.93
C PRO A 6 29.36 -65.57 29.95
N PRO A 7 29.95 -65.76 31.15
CA PRO A 7 31.40 -65.99 31.29
C PRO A 7 31.93 -67.20 30.54
N ASN A 8 31.08 -68.20 30.27
CA ASN A 8 31.39 -69.44 29.57
C ASN A 8 31.30 -69.35 28.04
N ALA A 9 31.10 -68.16 27.46
CA ALA A 9 30.96 -67.98 26.02
C ALA A 9 32.25 -68.36 25.25
N THR A 10 32.06 -69.07 24.15
CA THR A 10 33.10 -69.53 23.23
C THR A 10 33.67 -68.37 22.40
N PRO A 11 34.89 -68.51 21.83
CA PRO A 11 35.46 -67.50 20.95
C PRO A 11 34.58 -67.17 19.72
N GLN A 12 33.87 -68.16 19.17
CA GLN A 12 32.97 -67.99 18.02
C GLN A 12 31.73 -67.18 18.39
N GLU A 13 31.14 -67.44 19.56
CA GLU A 13 29.99 -66.67 20.06
C GLU A 13 30.37 -65.21 20.32
N ARG A 14 31.56 -64.96 20.88
CA ARG A 14 32.10 -63.60 21.04
C ARG A 14 32.33 -62.90 19.69
N ALA A 15 32.89 -63.61 18.71
CA ALA A 15 33.09 -63.07 17.36
C ALA A 15 31.75 -62.73 16.67
N LEU A 16 30.74 -63.60 16.82
CA LEU A 16 29.39 -63.36 16.29
C LEU A 16 28.71 -62.16 16.97
N ALA A 17 28.82 -62.06 18.30
CA ALA A 17 28.28 -60.92 19.05
C ALA A 17 28.91 -59.60 18.62
N LEU A 18 30.23 -59.55 18.41
CA LEU A 18 30.92 -58.37 17.88
C LEU A 18 30.47 -58.00 16.46
N ALA A 19 30.27 -58.99 15.59
CA ALA A 19 29.77 -58.76 14.25
C ALA A 19 28.32 -58.21 14.26
N ALA A 20 27.46 -58.74 15.13
CA ALA A 20 26.07 -58.33 15.27
C ALA A 20 25.91 -56.98 16.00
N ALA A 21 26.85 -56.60 16.88
CA ALA A 21 26.82 -55.36 17.65
C ALA A 21 26.74 -54.09 16.78
N ARG A 22 27.26 -54.14 15.55
CA ARG A 22 27.26 -53.03 14.59
C ARG A 22 25.86 -52.51 14.25
N ILE A 23 24.82 -53.33 14.41
CA ILE A 23 23.44 -52.90 14.14
C ILE A 23 22.95 -51.88 15.17
N SER A 24 23.42 -51.99 16.42
CA SER A 24 23.09 -51.09 17.51
C SER A 24 23.82 -49.75 17.39
N ASP A 25 24.92 -49.71 16.65
CA ASP A 25 25.70 -48.49 16.40
C ASP A 25 25.09 -47.62 15.28
N VAL A 26 24.04 -48.09 14.61
CA VAL A 26 23.33 -47.29 13.60
C VAL A 26 22.68 -46.09 14.29
N PRO A 27 23.10 -44.84 13.99
CA PRO A 27 22.61 -43.67 14.70
C PRO A 27 21.11 -43.45 14.41
N MET A 28 20.27 -43.71 15.40
CA MET A 28 18.84 -43.44 15.33
C MET A 28 18.56 -41.95 15.61
N ARG A 29 18.47 -41.15 14.55
CA ARG A 29 18.25 -39.70 14.62
C ARG A 29 16.78 -39.26 14.72
N VAL A 30 15.91 -40.10 15.29
CA VAL A 30 14.45 -39.85 15.33
C VAL A 30 14.11 -38.53 16.02
N ARG A 31 14.77 -38.23 17.14
CA ARG A 31 14.52 -37.00 17.91
C ARG A 31 15.00 -35.75 17.17
N GLU A 32 16.12 -35.85 16.46
CA GLU A 32 16.67 -34.74 15.66
C GLU A 32 15.75 -34.42 14.48
N SER A 33 15.13 -35.44 13.87
CA SER A 33 14.17 -35.28 12.78
C SER A 33 12.88 -34.56 13.20
N TRP A 34 12.46 -34.68 14.47
CA TRP A 34 11.24 -34.05 14.97
C TRP A 34 11.43 -32.61 15.50
N ASN A 35 12.68 -32.14 15.59
CA ASN A 35 13.00 -30.81 16.06
C ASN A 35 13.28 -29.87 14.87
N PRO A 36 12.49 -28.81 14.66
CA PRO A 36 12.68 -27.86 13.56
C PRO A 36 14.06 -27.21 13.51
N ASP A 37 14.85 -27.18 14.58
CA ASP A 37 16.19 -26.58 14.57
C ASP A 37 17.30 -27.55 14.13
N SER A 38 17.22 -28.82 14.54
CA SER A 38 18.26 -29.83 14.25
C SER A 38 17.96 -30.68 13.01
N CYS A 39 16.74 -30.62 12.52
CA CYS A 39 16.23 -31.45 11.42
C CYS A 39 16.92 -31.09 10.08
N PRO A 40 17.38 -32.07 9.28
CA PRO A 40 17.92 -31.84 7.95
C PRO A 40 16.91 -31.12 7.03
N ALA A 41 17.40 -30.21 6.17
CA ALA A 41 16.55 -29.39 5.31
C ALA A 41 15.64 -30.22 4.38
N SER A 42 16.12 -31.39 3.92
CA SER A 42 15.37 -32.29 3.04
C SER A 42 14.10 -32.85 3.66
N ILE A 43 13.99 -32.92 4.99
CA ILE A 43 12.82 -33.46 5.68
C ILE A 43 11.91 -32.40 6.31
N LEU A 44 12.28 -31.11 6.21
CA LEU A 44 11.42 -30.00 6.65
C LEU A 44 10.00 -30.03 6.05
N PRO A 45 9.79 -30.37 4.76
CA PRO A 45 8.44 -30.45 4.20
C PRO A 45 7.57 -31.52 4.88
N TRP A 46 8.17 -32.66 5.24
CA TRP A 46 7.46 -33.74 5.94
C TRP A 46 7.14 -33.36 7.38
N LEU A 47 8.06 -32.64 8.04
CA LEU A 47 7.81 -32.09 9.36
C LEU A 47 6.70 -31.03 9.33
N ALA A 48 6.70 -30.15 8.33
CA ALA A 48 5.64 -29.17 8.12
C ALA A 48 4.27 -29.83 7.90
N TRP A 49 4.23 -30.90 7.10
CA TRP A 49 3.04 -31.71 6.93
C TRP A 49 2.56 -32.33 8.25
N ALA A 50 3.48 -32.90 9.05
CA ALA A 50 3.15 -33.49 10.35
C ALA A 50 2.60 -32.46 11.35
N TYR A 51 3.09 -31.21 11.32
CA TYR A 51 2.56 -30.10 12.11
C TYR A 51 1.34 -29.41 11.46
N SER A 52 0.87 -29.91 10.30
CA SER A 52 -0.26 -29.37 9.53
C SER A 52 -0.13 -27.89 9.20
N VAL A 53 1.07 -27.45 8.79
CA VAL A 53 1.31 -26.05 8.39
C VAL A 53 0.40 -25.68 7.21
N ASP A 54 -0.44 -24.65 7.37
CA ASP A 54 -1.43 -24.23 6.37
C ASP A 54 -0.81 -23.64 5.09
N GLU A 55 0.23 -22.80 5.24
CA GLU A 55 0.90 -22.10 4.13
C GLU A 55 2.35 -22.56 4.03
N TRP A 56 2.74 -23.09 2.87
CA TRP A 56 4.08 -23.59 2.62
C TRP A 56 4.55 -23.24 1.22
N ASP A 57 5.69 -22.56 1.14
CA ASP A 57 6.33 -22.21 -0.13
C ASP A 57 7.70 -22.88 -0.22
N VAL A 58 7.95 -23.51 -1.36
CA VAL A 58 9.22 -24.19 -1.65
C VAL A 58 10.36 -23.18 -1.81
N SER A 59 10.05 -21.95 -2.25
CA SER A 59 11.02 -20.87 -2.47
C SER A 59 11.52 -20.21 -1.17
N TRP A 60 10.88 -20.45 -0.03
CA TRP A 60 11.30 -19.91 1.26
C TRP A 60 12.69 -20.39 1.67
N SER A 61 13.41 -19.54 2.39
CA SER A 61 14.68 -19.93 3.03
C SER A 61 14.43 -21.00 4.09
N ASP A 62 15.47 -21.77 4.42
CA ASP A 62 15.37 -22.80 5.46
C ASP A 62 14.95 -22.19 6.80
N ASP A 63 15.41 -20.99 7.14
CA ASP A 63 15.02 -20.29 8.36
C ASP A 63 13.52 -19.92 8.38
N GLN A 64 12.98 -19.45 7.25
CA GLN A 64 11.55 -19.15 7.11
C GLN A 64 10.70 -20.42 7.27
N LYS A 65 11.13 -21.51 6.65
CA LYS A 65 10.50 -22.84 6.76
C LYS A 65 10.52 -23.36 8.19
N ARG A 66 11.64 -23.23 8.90
CA ARG A 66 11.74 -23.63 10.32
C ARG A 66 10.86 -22.75 11.20
N ALA A 67 10.83 -21.44 10.95
CA ALA A 67 10.01 -20.49 11.70
C ALA A 67 8.51 -20.70 11.49
N SER A 68 8.05 -21.14 10.30
CA SER A 68 6.64 -21.48 10.07
C SER A 68 6.23 -22.73 10.87
N ILE A 69 7.05 -23.79 10.85
CA ILE A 69 6.81 -25.02 11.61
C ILE A 69 6.73 -24.74 13.12
N LYS A 70 7.68 -23.96 13.67
CA LYS A 70 7.68 -23.60 15.10
C LYS A 70 6.42 -22.85 15.52
N ARG A 71 5.89 -21.98 14.65
CA ARG A 71 4.70 -21.18 14.93
C ARG A 71 3.40 -21.98 14.74
N ALA A 72 3.41 -23.07 13.97
CA ALA A 72 2.22 -23.84 13.62
C ALA A 72 1.37 -24.24 14.83
N VAL A 73 2.00 -24.78 15.88
CA VAL A 73 1.28 -25.20 17.10
C VAL A 73 0.60 -24.02 17.79
N ALA A 74 1.30 -22.89 17.90
CA ALA A 74 0.72 -21.69 18.48
C ALA A 74 -0.48 -21.24 17.65
N VAL A 75 -0.30 -21.08 16.32
CA VAL A 75 -1.36 -20.68 15.38
C VAL A 75 -2.59 -21.57 15.50
N HIS A 76 -2.41 -22.89 15.52
CA HIS A 76 -3.52 -23.84 15.65
C HIS A 76 -4.29 -23.72 16.96
N ARG A 77 -3.64 -23.32 18.07
CA ARG A 77 -4.31 -23.18 19.37
C ARG A 77 -5.31 -22.04 19.42
N TYR A 78 -5.09 -20.97 18.66
CA TYR A 78 -6.00 -19.82 18.63
C TYR A 78 -6.72 -19.64 17.28
N LYS A 79 -6.53 -20.57 16.33
CA LYS A 79 -7.28 -20.63 15.07
C LYS A 79 -8.79 -20.64 15.35
N GLY A 80 -9.54 -19.89 14.54
CA GLY A 80 -10.97 -19.68 14.76
C GLY A 80 -11.33 -18.55 15.73
N THR A 81 -10.36 -17.86 16.32
CA THR A 81 -10.60 -16.62 17.08
C THR A 81 -10.49 -15.38 16.19
N ILE A 82 -11.09 -14.28 16.63
CA ILE A 82 -10.92 -12.96 15.98
C ILE A 82 -9.44 -12.56 15.95
N GLY A 83 -8.68 -12.91 17.00
CA GLY A 83 -7.23 -12.69 17.06
C GLY A 83 -6.48 -13.42 15.95
N ALA A 84 -6.78 -14.69 15.70
CA ALA A 84 -6.17 -15.44 14.59
C ALA A 84 -6.41 -14.79 13.23
N VAL A 85 -7.65 -14.35 12.97
CA VAL A 85 -8.00 -13.68 11.71
C VAL A 85 -7.22 -12.36 11.56
N ARG A 86 -7.10 -11.58 12.64
CA ARG A 86 -6.31 -10.34 12.66
C ARG A 86 -4.83 -10.60 12.42
N ASP A 87 -4.24 -11.57 13.12
CA ASP A 87 -2.82 -11.90 13.00
C ASP A 87 -2.47 -12.45 11.60
N ALA A 88 -3.34 -13.31 11.04
CA ALA A 88 -3.15 -13.87 9.72
C ALA A 88 -3.21 -12.79 8.61
N LEU A 89 -4.09 -11.79 8.77
CA LEU A 89 -4.18 -10.66 7.84
C LEU A 89 -3.05 -9.65 8.04
N ALA A 90 -2.60 -9.43 9.27
CA ALA A 90 -1.42 -8.61 9.54
C ALA A 90 -0.14 -9.21 8.91
N ALA A 91 -0.02 -10.54 8.85
CA ALA A 91 1.11 -11.23 8.21
C ALA A 91 1.21 -10.98 6.69
N ILE A 92 0.11 -10.64 6.02
CA ILE A 92 0.09 -10.24 4.61
C ILE A 92 0.12 -8.71 4.43
N GLY A 93 0.36 -7.95 5.51
CA GLY A 93 0.47 -6.48 5.48
C GLY A 93 -0.87 -5.76 5.47
N VAL A 94 -1.98 -6.44 5.81
CA VAL A 94 -3.33 -5.87 5.74
C VAL A 94 -3.87 -5.63 7.15
N SER A 95 -4.15 -4.37 7.47
CA SER A 95 -4.80 -4.01 8.74
C SER A 95 -6.32 -4.12 8.59
N ILE A 96 -6.95 -4.80 9.56
CA ILE A 96 -8.40 -5.01 9.54
C ILE A 96 -9.04 -4.78 10.89
N GLN A 97 -10.29 -4.34 10.85
CA GLN A 97 -11.20 -4.32 11.99
C GLN A 97 -12.32 -5.33 11.72
N VAL A 98 -12.57 -6.21 12.70
CA VAL A 98 -13.66 -7.19 12.65
C VAL A 98 -14.82 -6.66 13.48
N GLN A 99 -16.00 -6.56 12.89
CA GLN A 99 -17.23 -6.16 13.56
C GLN A 99 -18.24 -7.31 13.59
N GLU A 100 -18.35 -7.96 14.74
CA GLU A 100 -19.34 -9.01 15.03
C GLU A 100 -20.77 -8.47 14.99
N TRP A 101 -21.75 -9.32 14.65
CA TRP A 101 -23.17 -8.96 14.49
C TRP A 101 -23.77 -8.17 15.65
N PHE A 102 -23.38 -8.49 16.90
CA PHE A 102 -23.88 -7.83 18.11
C PHE A 102 -23.27 -6.43 18.33
N ASN A 103 -22.15 -6.12 17.66
CA ASN A 103 -21.51 -4.81 17.67
C ASN A 103 -21.95 -3.93 16.49
N GLN A 104 -22.85 -4.42 15.63
CA GLN A 104 -23.40 -3.67 14.50
C GLN A 104 -24.61 -2.85 14.95
N VAL A 105 -24.80 -1.68 14.33
CA VAL A 105 -25.97 -0.81 14.54
C VAL A 105 -26.62 -0.54 13.19
N PRO A 106 -27.80 -1.10 12.88
CA PRO A 106 -28.57 -2.09 13.66
C PRO A 106 -27.86 -3.45 13.77
N ALA A 107 -28.25 -4.27 14.75
CA ALA A 107 -27.66 -5.59 14.98
C ALA A 107 -27.81 -6.49 13.74
N GLY A 108 -26.72 -7.13 13.32
CA GLY A 108 -26.72 -8.05 12.19
C GLY A 108 -27.38 -9.40 12.51
N ALA A 109 -27.46 -10.29 11.51
CA ALA A 109 -27.94 -11.65 11.74
C ALA A 109 -26.99 -12.43 12.69
N PRO A 110 -27.50 -13.31 13.57
CA PRO A 110 -26.65 -14.09 14.47
C PRO A 110 -25.55 -14.85 13.74
N TYR A 111 -24.37 -14.92 14.35
CA TYR A 111 -23.17 -15.57 13.80
C TYR A 111 -22.60 -14.94 12.53
N THR A 112 -22.97 -13.70 12.23
CA THR A 112 -22.36 -12.95 11.12
C THR A 112 -21.32 -11.95 11.60
N TYR A 113 -20.35 -11.65 10.74
CA TYR A 113 -19.38 -10.59 10.98
C TYR A 113 -19.08 -9.83 9.69
N LYS A 114 -18.70 -8.56 9.87
CA LYS A 114 -18.23 -7.68 8.80
C LYS A 114 -16.74 -7.43 8.96
N LEU A 115 -16.02 -7.48 7.84
CA LEU A 115 -14.60 -7.18 7.78
C LEU A 115 -14.42 -5.78 7.21
N LEU A 116 -13.90 -4.88 8.02
CA LEU A 116 -13.51 -3.54 7.59
C LEU A 116 -12.00 -3.56 7.30
N LEU A 117 -11.65 -3.42 6.03
CA LEU A 117 -10.25 -3.31 5.61
C LEU A 117 -9.88 -1.83 5.61
N ASP A 118 -8.87 -1.46 6.40
CA ASP A 118 -8.32 -0.10 6.34
C ASP A 118 -7.08 -0.13 5.46
N VAL A 119 -7.16 0.48 4.28
CA VAL A 119 -6.07 0.50 3.31
C VAL A 119 -5.56 1.92 3.13
N ASP A 120 -4.27 2.10 3.35
CA ASP A 120 -3.61 3.40 3.32
C ASP A 120 -3.03 3.65 1.91
N GLN A 121 -3.56 4.64 1.21
CA GLN A 121 -3.08 5.23 -0.06
C GLN A 121 -2.93 4.30 -1.29
N ILE A 122 -3.05 2.98 -1.15
CA ILE A 122 -2.91 2.00 -2.24
C ILE A 122 -4.26 1.29 -2.46
N GLY A 123 -4.69 1.18 -3.71
CA GLY A 123 -5.90 0.42 -4.05
C GLY A 123 -5.72 -1.08 -3.80
N ILE A 124 -6.80 -1.79 -3.44
CA ILE A 124 -6.76 -3.25 -3.35
C ILE A 124 -6.95 -3.83 -4.75
N GLU A 125 -5.91 -4.50 -5.28
CA GLU A 125 -6.06 -5.34 -6.47
C GLU A 125 -6.94 -6.57 -6.18
N GLN A 126 -7.64 -7.06 -7.21
CA GLN A 126 -8.52 -8.23 -7.06
C GLN A 126 -7.76 -9.48 -6.58
N ALA A 127 -6.52 -9.67 -7.02
CA ALA A 127 -5.67 -10.77 -6.58
C ALA A 127 -5.40 -10.72 -5.06
N THR A 128 -5.15 -9.53 -4.52
CA THR A 128 -4.96 -9.30 -3.09
C THR A 128 -6.23 -9.58 -2.31
N LEU A 129 -7.39 -9.16 -2.82
CA LEU A 129 -8.68 -9.44 -2.19
C LEU A 129 -8.95 -10.95 -2.13
N GLN A 130 -8.66 -11.71 -3.20
CA GLN A 130 -8.79 -13.17 -3.18
C GLN A 130 -7.85 -13.82 -2.15
N LYS A 131 -6.64 -13.29 -2.01
CA LYS A 131 -5.69 -13.75 -0.99
C LYS A 131 -6.21 -13.48 0.42
N VAL A 132 -6.75 -12.29 0.68
CA VAL A 132 -7.42 -11.94 1.96
C VAL A 132 -8.54 -12.92 2.26
N LEU A 133 -9.44 -13.16 1.31
CA LEU A 133 -10.58 -14.06 1.51
C LEU A 133 -10.11 -15.49 1.81
N ARG A 134 -9.09 -15.99 1.11
CA ARG A 134 -8.49 -17.30 1.36
C ARG A 134 -7.92 -17.42 2.78
N VAL A 135 -7.20 -16.39 3.23
CA VAL A 135 -6.60 -16.34 4.57
C VAL A 135 -7.67 -16.25 5.67
N VAL A 136 -8.75 -15.51 5.41
CA VAL A 136 -9.89 -15.43 6.34
C VAL A 136 -10.59 -16.79 6.42
N ASP A 137 -10.87 -17.44 5.30
CA ASP A 137 -11.53 -18.74 5.29
C ASP A 137 -10.69 -19.83 5.96
N SER A 138 -9.36 -19.79 5.82
CA SER A 138 -8.49 -20.75 6.51
C SER A 138 -8.45 -20.50 8.02
N SER A 139 -8.57 -19.24 8.47
CA SER A 139 -8.36 -18.87 9.88
C SER A 139 -9.65 -18.74 10.70
N LYS A 140 -10.80 -18.53 10.04
CA LYS A 140 -12.09 -18.30 10.71
C LYS A 140 -12.67 -19.56 11.35
N ASN A 141 -13.59 -19.37 12.29
CA ASN A 141 -14.39 -20.46 12.82
C ASN A 141 -15.45 -20.90 11.77
N LEU A 142 -15.77 -22.19 11.71
CA LEU A 142 -16.85 -22.71 10.87
C LEU A 142 -18.22 -22.12 11.23
N ARG A 143 -18.48 -21.82 12.51
CA ARG A 143 -19.77 -21.29 12.95
C ARG A 143 -20.04 -19.85 12.48
N SER A 144 -18.98 -19.08 12.22
CA SER A 144 -19.07 -17.66 11.93
C SER A 144 -19.00 -17.43 10.42
N HIS A 145 -19.97 -16.70 9.89
CA HIS A 145 -20.10 -16.42 8.47
C HIS A 145 -19.78 -14.95 8.18
N MET A 146 -18.94 -14.72 7.19
CA MET A 146 -18.64 -13.38 6.71
C MET A 146 -19.84 -12.90 5.88
N ASP A 147 -20.42 -11.77 6.27
CA ASP A 147 -21.56 -11.17 5.56
C ASP A 147 -21.08 -10.18 4.50
N LEU A 148 -20.19 -9.26 4.90
CA LEU A 148 -19.73 -8.18 4.04
C LEU A 148 -18.27 -7.83 4.30
N VAL A 149 -17.59 -7.50 3.21
CA VAL A 149 -16.25 -6.92 3.21
C VAL A 149 -16.36 -5.45 2.81
N LEU A 150 -15.97 -4.56 3.72
CA LEU A 150 -16.02 -3.11 3.56
C LEU A 150 -14.60 -2.56 3.43
N PRO A 151 -14.11 -2.27 2.22
CA PRO A 151 -12.86 -1.55 2.05
C PRO A 151 -13.07 -0.07 2.42
N SER A 152 -12.26 0.42 3.37
CA SER A 152 -12.11 1.83 3.69
C SER A 152 -10.78 2.30 3.12
N ILE A 153 -10.84 3.28 2.21
CA ILE A 153 -9.65 3.91 1.64
C ILE A 153 -9.51 5.29 2.28
N ARG A 154 -8.39 5.53 2.96
CA ARG A 154 -8.07 6.86 3.48
C ARG A 154 -7.06 7.54 2.58
N THR A 155 -7.52 8.49 1.78
CA THR A 155 -6.62 9.37 1.01
C THR A 155 -6.26 10.60 1.83
N ARG A 156 -4.98 10.76 2.17
CA ARG A 156 -4.47 12.02 2.72
C ARG A 156 -3.99 12.89 1.55
N SER A 157 -4.71 13.96 1.27
CA SER A 157 -4.31 14.99 0.30
C SER A 157 -4.13 16.32 1.02
N GLN A 158 -3.08 17.06 0.67
CA GLN A 158 -2.93 18.45 1.11
C GLN A 158 -3.75 19.34 0.18
N ILE A 159 -4.85 19.88 0.68
CA ILE A 159 -5.65 20.85 -0.06
C ILE A 159 -4.94 22.19 0.03
N ASN A 160 -4.29 22.60 -1.06
CA ASN A 160 -3.73 23.95 -1.20
C ASN A 160 -4.80 24.88 -1.76
N VAL A 161 -5.34 25.76 -0.92
CA VAL A 161 -6.30 26.79 -1.34
C VAL A 161 -5.54 28.09 -1.62
N ALA A 162 -5.56 28.55 -2.86
CA ALA A 162 -5.10 29.88 -3.24
C ALA A 162 -6.31 30.76 -3.55
N GLY A 163 -6.44 31.88 -2.85
CA GLY A 163 -7.46 32.90 -3.11
C GLY A 163 -6.81 34.20 -3.57
N ALA A 164 -7.30 34.78 -4.66
CA ALA A 164 -6.98 36.15 -5.05
C ALA A 164 -8.23 37.01 -4.82
N ASN A 165 -8.10 38.03 -3.97
CA ASN A 165 -9.15 39.03 -3.77
C ASN A 165 -8.84 40.23 -4.68
N GLY A 166 -9.68 40.46 -5.68
CA GLY A 166 -9.67 41.70 -6.45
C GLY A 166 -10.75 42.63 -5.92
N LEU A 167 -10.38 43.80 -5.42
CA LEU A 167 -11.33 44.85 -5.07
C LEU A 167 -11.11 46.04 -6.02
N GLY A 168 -12.08 46.26 -6.89
CA GLY A 168 -12.20 47.46 -7.73
C GLY A 168 -11.21 47.51 -8.89
N SER A 169 -11.74 47.58 -10.10
CA SER A 169 -11.04 48.18 -11.23
C SER A 169 -11.80 49.44 -11.60
N GLU A 170 -11.22 50.61 -11.34
CA GLU A 170 -11.73 51.85 -11.90
C GLU A 170 -11.07 52.05 -13.27
N THR A 171 -11.86 51.86 -14.33
CA THR A 171 -11.44 52.20 -15.69
C THR A 171 -12.14 53.51 -16.05
N ALA A 172 -11.40 54.61 -15.96
CA ALA A 172 -11.88 55.91 -16.44
C ALA A 172 -11.69 55.99 -17.96
N VAL A 173 -12.79 55.87 -18.72
CA VAL A 173 -12.83 56.25 -20.13
C VAL A 173 -13.26 57.71 -20.19
N THR A 174 -12.28 58.61 -20.30
CA THR A 174 -12.54 60.02 -20.55
C THR A 174 -12.78 60.21 -22.05
N ASN A 175 -14.00 60.62 -22.42
CA ASN A 175 -14.27 61.20 -23.74
C ASN A 175 -13.73 62.64 -23.77
N GLY A 176 -12.42 62.76 -23.80
CA GLY A 176 -11.72 63.98 -24.17
C GLY A 176 -11.08 63.70 -25.51
N VAL A 177 -11.82 63.97 -26.59
CA VAL A 177 -11.19 64.04 -27.90
C VAL A 177 -10.43 65.35 -27.89
N ASP A 178 -9.11 65.29 -27.72
CA ASP A 178 -8.27 66.44 -28.05
C ASP A 178 -8.36 66.60 -29.57
N ASP A 179 -9.32 67.40 -30.04
CA ASP A 179 -9.62 67.59 -31.47
C ASP A 179 -8.35 68.02 -32.26
N ILE A 180 -7.41 68.70 -31.60
CA ILE A 180 -6.11 69.08 -32.16
C ILE A 180 -5.19 67.86 -32.32
N GLY A 181 -5.19 66.92 -31.37
CA GLY A 181 -4.43 65.68 -31.44
C GLY A 181 -4.89 64.81 -32.62
N LEU A 182 -6.20 64.75 -32.84
CA LEU A 182 -6.81 64.00 -33.94
C LEU A 182 -6.55 64.66 -35.31
N LEU A 183 -6.54 66.00 -35.38
CA LEU A 183 -6.13 66.74 -36.59
C LEU A 183 -4.66 66.52 -36.93
N MET A 184 -3.77 66.57 -35.94
CA MET A 184 -2.33 66.34 -36.12
C MET A 184 -2.03 64.89 -36.54
N GLU A 185 -2.72 63.93 -35.95
CA GLU A 185 -2.58 62.51 -36.30
C GLU A 185 -3.18 62.19 -37.69
N GLY A 186 -4.29 62.84 -38.05
CA GLY A 186 -4.87 62.77 -39.40
C GLY A 186 -3.93 63.34 -40.48
N ALA A 187 -3.32 64.50 -40.23
CA ALA A 187 -2.34 65.09 -41.13
C ALA A 187 -1.09 64.22 -41.28
N ARG A 188 -0.59 63.63 -40.18
CA ARG A 188 0.56 62.69 -40.22
C ARG A 188 0.27 61.42 -41.03
N ASN A 189 -1.00 61.00 -41.06
CA ASN A 189 -1.45 59.82 -41.80
C ASN A 189 -1.90 60.13 -43.24
N GLY A 190 -1.81 61.39 -43.69
CA GLY A 190 -1.96 61.78 -45.10
C GLY A 190 -3.39 61.95 -45.59
N PHE A 191 -4.34 62.29 -44.71
CA PHE A 191 -5.71 62.63 -45.13
C PHE A 191 -5.79 64.08 -45.65
N PRO A 192 -6.16 64.31 -46.92
CA PRO A 192 -6.06 65.62 -47.57
C PRO A 192 -6.98 66.69 -46.95
N GLU A 193 -8.12 66.29 -46.37
CA GLU A 193 -9.04 67.21 -45.70
C GLU A 193 -8.46 67.76 -44.38
N THR A 194 -7.63 66.97 -43.68
CA THR A 194 -6.98 67.39 -42.43
C THR A 194 -5.72 68.22 -42.66
N GLU A 195 -5.03 67.99 -43.79
CA GLU A 195 -3.85 68.77 -44.18
C GLU A 195 -4.23 70.24 -44.48
N GLN A 196 -5.33 70.46 -45.22
CA GLN A 196 -5.87 71.80 -45.46
C GLN A 196 -6.34 72.50 -44.17
N ALA A 197 -6.90 71.74 -43.21
CA ALA A 197 -7.34 72.29 -41.94
C ALA A 197 -6.16 72.72 -41.06
N VAL A 198 -5.05 71.97 -41.06
CA VAL A 198 -3.81 72.32 -40.36
C VAL A 198 -3.15 73.55 -40.99
N ASP A 199 -3.08 73.63 -42.33
CA ASP A 199 -2.55 74.81 -43.03
C ASP A 199 -3.40 76.07 -42.78
N GLY A 200 -4.72 75.91 -42.73
CA GLY A 200 -5.65 76.98 -42.35
C GLY A 200 -5.42 77.47 -40.92
N LEU A 201 -5.23 76.55 -39.97
CA LEU A 201 -4.94 76.88 -38.57
C LEU A 201 -3.59 77.58 -38.42
N HIS A 202 -2.55 77.09 -39.11
CA HIS A 202 -1.23 77.73 -39.16
C HIS A 202 -1.34 79.17 -39.69
N THR A 203 -2.05 79.36 -40.80
CA THR A 203 -2.28 80.69 -41.39
C THR A 203 -3.04 81.61 -40.43
N LEU A 204 -4.05 81.09 -39.73
CA LEU A 204 -4.88 81.86 -38.79
C LEU A 204 -4.08 82.28 -37.55
N LEU A 205 -3.26 81.38 -36.99
CA LEU A 205 -2.37 81.70 -35.87
C LEU A 205 -1.36 82.79 -36.24
N HIS A 206 -0.75 82.69 -37.44
CA HIS A 206 0.24 83.67 -37.89
C HIS A 206 -0.36 85.02 -38.31
N THR A 207 -1.67 85.09 -38.61
CA THR A 207 -2.36 86.35 -38.97
C THR A 207 -3.06 87.01 -37.78
N THR A 208 -3.59 86.25 -36.83
CA THR A 208 -4.32 86.79 -35.66
C THR A 208 -3.48 86.94 -34.40
N MET A 209 -2.36 86.21 -34.30
CA MET A 209 -1.40 86.31 -33.20
C MET A 209 0.03 86.51 -33.72
N PRO A 210 0.36 87.67 -34.32
CA PRO A 210 1.73 87.97 -34.74
C PRO A 210 2.58 88.26 -33.49
N ALA A 211 3.15 87.22 -32.88
CA ALA A 211 4.17 87.40 -31.85
C ALA A 211 5.48 87.85 -32.52
N ALA A 212 6.04 88.97 -32.07
CA ALA A 212 7.34 89.44 -32.51
C ALA A 212 8.45 88.45 -32.06
N ASN A 213 9.32 88.06 -32.99
CA ASN A 213 10.54 87.25 -32.82
C ASN A 213 10.39 85.76 -32.50
N TYR A 214 9.91 84.96 -33.47
CA TYR A 214 10.32 83.56 -33.60
C TYR A 214 10.93 83.33 -34.99
N TRP A 215 12.25 83.15 -35.00
CA TRP A 215 13.00 82.38 -36.01
C TRP A 215 13.28 81.03 -35.39
#